data_AF-A0A3M2G069-F1
#
_entry.id   AF-A0A3M2G069-F1
#
_cell.length_a   1.000
_cell.length_b   1.000
_cell.length_c   1.000
_cell.angle_alpha   90.00
_cell.angle_beta   90.00
_cell.angle_gamma   90.00
#
_symmetry.space_group_name_H-M   'P 1'
#
loop_
_entity.id
_entity.type
_entity.pdbx_description
1 polymer ?
#
loop_
_entity_poly.entity_id
_entity_poly.type
_entity_poly.pdbx_seq_one_letter_code
_entity_poly.pdbx_strand_id
1 'polypeptide(L)'
;MYRFWEIIIEDVLDCLSGQIVEIGADRGKNTRKLLRHCTKKGNSLIVIEPYPQFDKATLEQEIGGHFTLYQQNSLDILPELTDLTAVLIDGDHNWYTVYHELQAIEKNHPQAETFPVILLHDLNWPYGHRDLYYQPDIIPAEFRHPHQQSGIRYGEKELWEDYKFNHHLHNATGEGGSRNGVLTALEDFIAQSQITFELLQFPIFYGLGILVSAAVLDQNKALNACWQRFQSHTFSLELLEETERLRAIEFGEMMHKNQLLWQKLGALQTQIEHMQTKPAQTRSWLGRLRDTIRRSPQKTAEDFLCDYYNSWVWFEETKWLGVSAKKCPMDMWIYQELIYRLKPDLVIETGTYDGGSTLFIASILELCGKGKIISIDIKQRETQPSHPRIQYIEGSSTDKQVVNQVYEQVRGKKSILVILDSDHTKDHVLQEMETYSKWVTVGSYLIVEDTIVNGHPVLPDFGPGPMEAVKAFLSQHPEFKSDRSLEKFRLTFNQRGYLQRVW
;
A
#
# COMPACT_ATOMS: atom_id res chain seq x y z
N MET A 1 5.39 -21.48 -1.20
CA MET A 1 5.43 -22.56 -2.23
C MET A 1 4.42 -22.47 -3.39
N TYR A 2 3.12 -22.34 -3.13
CA TYR A 2 2.03 -22.55 -4.12
C TYR A 2 2.19 -21.90 -5.51
N ARG A 3 2.73 -20.67 -5.58
CA ARG A 3 2.90 -19.91 -6.84
C ARG A 3 3.86 -20.57 -7.83
N PHE A 4 4.81 -21.35 -7.33
CA PHE A 4 5.83 -22.02 -8.12
C PHE A 4 5.40 -23.39 -8.64
N TRP A 5 4.17 -23.82 -8.35
CA TRP A 5 3.75 -25.19 -8.63
C TRP A 5 3.90 -25.58 -10.10
N GLU A 6 3.22 -24.85 -10.99
CA GLU A 6 3.11 -25.20 -12.42
C GLU A 6 4.41 -24.97 -13.19
N ILE A 7 5.31 -24.13 -12.67
CA ILE A 7 6.52 -23.71 -13.39
C ILE A 7 7.79 -24.40 -12.90
N ILE A 8 7.85 -24.82 -11.64
CA ILE A 8 9.06 -25.39 -11.03
C ILE A 8 8.76 -26.65 -10.22
N ILE A 9 7.88 -26.58 -9.22
CA ILE A 9 7.75 -27.66 -8.23
C ILE A 9 7.26 -28.95 -8.88
N GLU A 10 6.26 -28.89 -9.76
CA GLU A 10 5.74 -30.08 -10.43
C GLU A 10 6.80 -30.76 -11.30
N ASP A 11 7.59 -30.00 -12.05
CA ASP A 11 8.68 -30.52 -12.89
C ASP A 11 9.75 -31.25 -12.07
N VAL A 12 10.09 -30.70 -10.89
CA VAL A 12 11.03 -31.36 -9.97
C VAL A 12 10.43 -32.66 -9.43
N LEU A 13 9.19 -32.62 -8.93
CA LEU A 13 8.54 -33.79 -8.33
C LEU A 13 8.23 -34.87 -9.37
N ASP A 14 8.02 -34.52 -10.64
CA ASP A 14 7.85 -35.45 -11.74
C ASP A 14 9.09 -36.32 -12.01
N CYS A 15 10.26 -35.86 -11.57
CA CYS A 15 11.52 -36.59 -11.66
C CYS A 15 11.77 -37.54 -10.46
N LEU A 16 10.87 -37.54 -9.47
CA LEU A 16 11.05 -38.23 -8.20
C LEU A 16 9.95 -39.27 -7.99
N SER A 17 10.27 -40.33 -7.24
CA SER A 17 9.32 -41.39 -6.92
C SER A 17 9.58 -41.89 -5.50
N GLY A 18 8.56 -41.88 -4.64
CA GLY A 18 8.69 -42.30 -3.24
C GLY A 18 7.87 -41.46 -2.28
N GLN A 19 8.47 -41.13 -1.13
CA GLN A 19 7.84 -40.37 -0.06
C GLN A 19 8.19 -38.88 -0.12
N ILE A 20 7.15 -38.05 -0.19
CA ILE A 20 7.25 -36.60 -0.24
C ILE A 20 6.72 -36.03 1.08
N VAL A 21 7.46 -35.09 1.67
CA VAL A 21 7.08 -34.38 2.90
C VAL A 21 6.75 -32.92 2.59
N GLU A 22 5.65 -32.43 3.15
CA GLU A 22 5.32 -31.00 3.22
C GLU A 22 5.37 -30.54 4.67
N ILE A 23 6.13 -29.48 4.93
CA ILE A 23 6.19 -28.78 6.22
C ILE A 23 5.59 -27.39 6.05
N GLY A 24 4.60 -27.07 6.88
CA GLY A 24 3.88 -25.80 6.80
C GLY A 24 2.76 -25.84 5.76
N ALA A 25 1.61 -26.42 6.14
CA ALA A 25 0.48 -26.62 5.24
C ALA A 25 -0.56 -25.50 5.33
N ASP A 26 -0.66 -24.81 6.47
CA ASP A 26 -1.63 -23.74 6.75
C ASP A 26 -3.06 -24.14 6.33
N ARG A 27 -3.58 -23.58 5.21
CA ARG A 27 -4.92 -23.85 4.66
C ARG A 27 -4.99 -25.03 3.68
N GLY A 28 -3.89 -25.74 3.49
CA GLY A 28 -3.77 -26.92 2.63
C GLY A 28 -3.83 -26.63 1.13
N LYS A 29 -3.50 -25.40 0.70
CA LYS A 29 -3.54 -25.04 -0.74
C LYS A 29 -2.52 -25.83 -1.53
N ASN A 30 -1.29 -25.90 -1.03
CA ASN A 30 -0.21 -26.65 -1.64
C ASN A 30 -0.38 -28.17 -1.42
N THR A 31 -0.83 -28.58 -0.24
CA THR A 31 -1.25 -29.96 0.08
C THR A 31 -2.20 -30.56 -0.96
N ARG A 32 -3.20 -29.81 -1.44
CA ARG A 32 -4.12 -30.30 -2.49
C ARG A 32 -3.40 -30.64 -3.79
N LYS A 33 -2.41 -29.82 -4.17
CA LYS A 33 -1.63 -30.04 -5.39
C LYS A 33 -0.69 -31.23 -5.21
N LEU A 34 0.00 -31.30 -4.08
CA LEU A 34 0.83 -32.45 -3.70
C LEU A 34 0.04 -33.75 -3.66
N LEU A 35 -1.14 -33.77 -3.05
CA LEU A 35 -1.96 -34.98 -2.96
C LEU A 35 -2.42 -35.44 -4.35
N ARG A 36 -2.85 -34.51 -5.22
CA ARG A 36 -3.20 -34.84 -6.61
C ARG A 36 -2.02 -35.45 -7.36
N HIS A 37 -0.85 -34.82 -7.25
CA HIS A 37 0.38 -35.29 -7.88
C HIS A 37 0.77 -36.68 -7.36
N CYS A 38 0.80 -36.85 -6.05
CA CYS A 38 1.12 -38.12 -5.40
C CYS A 38 0.16 -39.23 -5.81
N THR A 39 -1.14 -38.95 -5.83
CA THR A 39 -2.17 -39.90 -6.27
C THR A 39 -1.97 -40.30 -7.73
N LYS A 40 -1.66 -39.33 -8.60
CA LYS A 40 -1.42 -39.57 -10.03
C LYS A 40 -0.14 -40.37 -10.28
N LYS A 41 0.91 -40.16 -9.49
CA LYS A 41 2.24 -40.75 -9.68
C LYS A 41 2.49 -42.00 -8.82
N GLY A 42 1.60 -42.30 -7.88
CA GLY A 42 1.78 -43.40 -6.92
C GLY A 42 2.79 -43.08 -5.80
N ASN A 43 3.04 -41.79 -5.51
CA ASN A 43 3.88 -41.36 -4.40
C ASN A 43 3.08 -41.31 -3.10
N SER A 44 3.78 -41.36 -1.97
CA SER A 44 3.18 -41.15 -0.64
C SER A 44 3.43 -39.72 -0.18
N LEU A 45 2.43 -39.13 0.48
CA LEU A 45 2.50 -37.77 1.02
C LEU A 45 2.44 -37.81 2.55
N ILE A 46 3.40 -37.14 3.18
CA ILE A 46 3.38 -36.79 4.60
C ILE A 46 3.26 -35.27 4.70
N VAL A 47 2.37 -34.81 5.58
CA VAL A 47 2.16 -33.40 5.89
C VAL A 47 2.43 -33.19 7.36
N ILE A 48 3.28 -32.21 7.68
CA ILE A 48 3.59 -31.79 9.03
C ILE A 48 3.07 -30.36 9.20
N GLU A 49 2.06 -30.22 10.05
CA GLU A 49 1.39 -28.95 10.31
C GLU A 49 0.80 -28.98 11.73
N PRO A 50 1.39 -28.27 12.71
CA PRO A 50 0.89 -28.24 14.08
C PRO A 50 -0.55 -27.75 14.20
N TYR A 51 -0.98 -26.80 13.35
CA TYR A 51 -2.28 -26.13 13.47
C TYR A 51 -3.01 -26.03 12.11
N PRO A 52 -3.45 -27.17 11.53
CA PRO A 52 -4.00 -27.18 10.18
C PRO A 52 -5.35 -26.45 10.12
N GLN A 53 -5.51 -25.55 9.15
CA GLN A 53 -6.77 -24.83 8.89
C GLN A 53 -7.65 -25.57 7.86
N PHE A 54 -7.50 -26.89 7.74
CA PHE A 54 -8.28 -27.74 6.85
C PHE A 54 -8.59 -29.08 7.51
N ASP A 55 -9.65 -29.73 7.04
CA ASP A 55 -10.01 -31.08 7.46
C ASP A 55 -9.37 -32.12 6.52
N LYS A 56 -8.62 -33.07 7.10
CA LYS A 56 -7.92 -34.13 6.36
C LYS A 56 -8.89 -34.99 5.56
N ALA A 57 -9.94 -35.51 6.20
CA ALA A 57 -10.86 -36.46 5.58
C ALA A 57 -11.58 -35.84 4.38
N THR A 58 -12.00 -34.57 4.53
CA THR A 58 -12.60 -33.77 3.46
C THR A 58 -11.64 -33.63 2.28
N LEU A 59 -10.37 -33.29 2.54
CA LEU A 59 -9.38 -33.10 1.49
C LEU A 59 -9.06 -34.43 0.76
N GLU A 60 -8.94 -35.55 1.49
CA GLU A 60 -8.77 -36.88 0.91
C GLU A 60 -9.96 -37.26 0.01
N GLN A 61 -11.19 -37.00 0.47
CA GLN A 61 -12.41 -37.28 -0.29
C GLN A 61 -12.53 -36.41 -1.54
N GLU A 62 -12.20 -35.11 -1.47
CA GLU A 62 -12.25 -34.17 -2.60
C GLU A 62 -11.31 -34.58 -3.73
N ILE A 63 -10.14 -35.14 -3.39
CA ILE A 63 -9.05 -35.40 -4.34
C ILE A 63 -9.01 -36.86 -4.79
N GLY A 64 -9.45 -37.81 -3.95
CA GLY A 64 -9.40 -39.24 -4.25
C GLY A 64 -8.06 -39.90 -3.94
N GLY A 65 -7.38 -39.48 -2.87
CA GLY A 65 -6.09 -40.03 -2.42
C GLY A 65 -5.94 -39.97 -0.91
N HIS A 66 -4.86 -40.57 -0.38
CA HIS A 66 -4.57 -40.59 1.06
C HIS A 66 -3.21 -39.97 1.37
N PHE A 67 -3.12 -39.32 2.54
CA PHE A 67 -1.87 -38.81 3.07
C PHE A 67 -1.82 -38.94 4.60
N THR A 68 -0.61 -38.87 5.15
CA THR A 68 -0.38 -38.87 6.60
C THR A 68 -0.27 -37.42 7.08
N LEU A 69 -0.98 -37.07 8.15
CA LEU A 69 -0.91 -35.74 8.76
C LEU A 69 -0.37 -35.85 10.18
N TYR A 70 0.74 -35.18 10.47
CA TYR A 70 1.28 -35.00 11.80
C TYR A 70 0.93 -33.59 12.30
N GLN A 71 0.11 -33.52 13.36
CA GLN A 71 -0.24 -32.27 14.05
C GLN A 71 0.75 -31.94 15.17
N GLN A 72 2.03 -31.84 14.80
CA GLN A 72 3.17 -31.66 15.70
C GLN A 72 4.21 -30.77 15.03
N ASN A 73 5.16 -30.24 15.81
CA ASN A 73 6.27 -29.46 15.25
C ASN A 73 7.17 -30.35 14.40
N SER A 74 7.72 -29.81 13.33
CA SER A 74 8.64 -30.51 12.42
C SER A 74 9.86 -31.07 13.12
N LEU A 75 10.45 -30.32 14.05
CA LEU A 75 11.63 -30.77 14.81
C LEU A 75 11.37 -32.02 15.67
N ASP A 76 10.11 -32.28 16.05
CA ASP A 76 9.74 -33.47 16.83
C ASP A 76 9.58 -34.72 15.94
N ILE A 77 9.24 -34.53 14.65
CA ILE A 77 8.82 -35.62 13.74
C ILE A 77 9.87 -35.95 12.69
N LEU A 78 10.57 -34.95 12.15
CA LEU A 78 11.62 -35.15 11.15
C LEU A 78 12.65 -36.23 11.55
N PRO A 79 13.11 -36.32 12.81
CA PRO A 79 14.04 -37.36 13.23
C PRO A 79 13.49 -38.80 13.13
N GLU A 80 12.18 -38.98 12.98
CA GLU A 80 11.54 -40.29 12.84
C GLU A 80 11.29 -40.69 11.38
N LEU A 81 11.41 -39.76 10.44
CA LEU A 81 11.12 -39.99 9.02
C LEU A 81 12.36 -40.49 8.26
N THR A 82 12.16 -41.53 7.44
CA THR A 82 13.19 -42.16 6.61
C THR A 82 12.71 -42.33 5.17
N ASP A 83 13.63 -42.64 4.26
CA ASP A 83 13.33 -42.97 2.86
C ASP A 83 12.60 -41.86 2.10
N LEU A 84 12.94 -40.62 2.44
CA LEU A 84 12.38 -39.42 1.83
C LEU A 84 13.01 -39.18 0.46
N THR A 85 12.20 -38.76 -0.51
CA THR A 85 12.69 -38.37 -1.84
C THR A 85 12.57 -36.89 -2.11
N ALA A 86 11.60 -36.22 -1.49
CA ALA A 86 11.52 -34.76 -1.48
C ALA A 86 10.97 -34.22 -0.16
N VAL A 87 11.46 -33.05 0.26
CA VAL A 87 10.93 -32.30 1.41
C VAL A 87 10.69 -30.85 0.98
N LEU A 88 9.46 -30.38 1.16
CA LEU A 88 9.07 -28.99 0.95
C LEU A 88 8.99 -28.30 2.31
N ILE A 89 9.79 -27.25 2.52
CA ILE A 89 9.88 -26.49 3.76
C ILE A 89 9.29 -25.09 3.55
N ASP A 90 8.14 -24.83 4.19
CA ASP A 90 7.42 -23.54 4.18
C ASP A 90 6.71 -23.31 5.53
N GLY A 91 7.38 -23.68 6.62
CA GLY A 91 6.88 -23.60 7.99
C GLY A 91 7.28 -22.31 8.72
N ASP A 92 8.01 -22.44 9.82
CA ASP A 92 8.50 -21.30 10.60
C ASP A 92 9.68 -20.61 9.91
N HIS A 93 9.56 -19.32 9.62
CA HIS A 93 10.56 -18.56 8.86
C HIS A 93 11.65 -17.95 9.76
N ASN A 94 12.31 -18.78 10.57
CA ASN A 94 13.47 -18.36 11.37
C ASN A 94 14.64 -19.33 11.21
N TRP A 95 15.83 -18.81 11.52
CA TRP A 95 17.07 -19.55 11.38
C TRP A 95 17.08 -20.84 12.21
N TYR A 96 16.65 -20.75 13.48
CA TYR A 96 16.72 -21.88 14.41
C TYR A 96 15.93 -23.08 13.89
N THR A 97 14.68 -22.87 13.51
CA THR A 97 13.83 -23.97 13.02
C THR A 97 14.40 -24.56 11.74
N VAL A 98 14.62 -23.74 10.71
CA VAL A 98 15.03 -24.22 9.37
C VAL A 98 16.39 -24.93 9.41
N TYR A 99 17.35 -24.37 10.14
CA TYR A 99 18.68 -24.98 10.27
C TYR A 99 18.59 -26.37 10.93
N HIS A 100 17.82 -26.51 12.01
CA HIS A 100 17.69 -27.79 12.70
C HIS A 100 16.79 -28.79 11.96
N GLU A 101 15.83 -28.33 11.15
CA GLU A 101 15.07 -29.18 10.22
C GLU A 101 16.02 -29.82 9.20
N LEU A 102 16.88 -29.03 8.56
CA LEU A 102 17.88 -29.52 7.60
C LEU A 102 18.86 -30.50 8.25
N GLN A 103 19.34 -30.20 9.47
CA GLN A 103 20.19 -31.12 10.23
C GLN A 103 19.50 -32.44 10.57
N ALA A 104 18.21 -32.41 10.96
CA ALA A 104 17.45 -33.62 11.24
C ALA A 104 17.30 -34.49 9.98
N ILE A 105 17.04 -33.85 8.82
CA ILE A 105 16.93 -34.54 7.53
C ILE A 105 18.27 -35.19 7.15
N GLU A 106 19.39 -34.48 7.24
CA GLU A 106 20.73 -35.01 6.94
C GLU A 106 21.11 -36.15 7.89
N LYS A 107 20.79 -36.04 9.18
CA LYS A 107 21.08 -37.09 10.15
C LYS A 107 20.41 -38.42 9.79
N ASN A 108 19.21 -38.39 9.22
CA ASN A 108 18.49 -39.58 8.76
C ASN A 108 18.86 -40.01 7.34
N HIS A 109 19.44 -39.10 6.55
CA HIS A 109 19.86 -39.35 5.17
C HIS A 109 21.34 -38.92 4.96
N PRO A 110 22.30 -39.52 5.68
CA PRO A 110 23.68 -39.04 5.69
C PRO A 110 24.46 -39.36 4.40
N GLN A 111 23.89 -40.19 3.52
CA GLN A 111 24.51 -40.56 2.25
C GLN A 111 24.09 -39.57 1.17
N ALA A 112 25.07 -39.01 0.46
CA ALA A 112 24.82 -38.02 -0.58
C ALA A 112 23.91 -38.57 -1.69
N GLU A 113 24.05 -39.85 -2.04
CA GLU A 113 23.32 -40.52 -3.13
C GLU A 113 21.82 -40.70 -2.85
N THR A 114 21.41 -40.61 -1.59
CA THR A 114 20.01 -40.82 -1.18
C THR A 114 19.45 -39.63 -0.40
N PHE A 115 20.16 -38.50 -0.38
CA PHE A 115 19.68 -37.29 0.28
C PHE A 115 18.44 -36.75 -0.46
N PRO A 116 17.32 -36.45 0.23
CA PRO A 116 16.11 -35.98 -0.43
C PRO A 116 16.30 -34.61 -1.10
N VAL A 117 15.59 -34.37 -2.20
CA VAL A 117 15.54 -33.03 -2.81
C VAL A 117 14.78 -32.08 -1.87
N ILE A 118 15.40 -30.98 -1.46
CA ILE A 118 14.75 -30.00 -0.59
C ILE A 118 14.28 -28.81 -1.41
N LEU A 119 13.02 -28.44 -1.27
CA LEU A 119 12.50 -27.17 -1.76
C LEU A 119 12.23 -26.27 -0.55
N LEU A 120 12.79 -25.07 -0.52
CA LEU A 120 12.64 -24.12 0.59
C LEU A 120 12.04 -22.80 0.09
N HIS A 121 11.06 -22.27 0.81
CA HIS A 121 10.48 -20.96 0.52
C HIS A 121 11.09 -19.86 1.41
N ASP A 122 10.80 -18.60 1.09
CA ASP A 122 11.24 -17.43 1.88
C ASP A 122 12.76 -17.24 1.95
N LEU A 123 13.48 -17.68 0.90
CA LEU A 123 14.92 -17.45 0.75
C LEU A 123 15.30 -16.02 0.35
N ASN A 124 14.34 -15.14 0.09
CA ASN A 124 14.56 -13.76 -0.28
C ASN A 124 13.80 -12.84 0.69
N TRP A 125 13.78 -11.53 0.41
CA TRP A 125 13.05 -10.56 1.22
C TRP A 125 11.58 -10.99 1.43
N PRO A 126 11.03 -10.89 2.66
CA PRO A 126 11.63 -10.26 3.83
C PRO A 126 12.47 -11.19 4.73
N TYR A 127 12.32 -12.51 4.62
CA TYR A 127 12.79 -13.45 5.66
C TYR A 127 14.07 -14.21 5.31
N GLY A 128 14.61 -14.03 4.11
CA GLY A 128 15.91 -14.61 3.74
C GLY A 128 17.00 -14.29 4.77
N HIS A 129 17.05 -13.04 5.23
CA HIS A 129 18.01 -12.57 6.24
C HIS A 129 17.35 -11.96 7.49
N ARG A 130 16.09 -12.29 7.76
CA ARG A 130 15.38 -11.83 8.96
C ARG A 130 14.51 -12.94 9.52
N ASP A 131 14.64 -13.21 10.81
CA ASP A 131 13.78 -14.15 11.51
C ASP A 131 12.35 -13.63 11.68
N LEU A 132 11.42 -14.54 11.47
CA LEU A 132 10.01 -14.44 11.85
C LEU A 132 9.69 -15.45 12.96
N TYR A 133 8.97 -15.01 13.97
CA TYR A 133 8.49 -15.87 15.05
C TYR A 133 6.97 -15.88 15.09
N TYR A 134 6.34 -17.00 14.74
CA TYR A 134 4.90 -17.19 14.97
C TYR A 134 4.60 -17.37 16.46
N GLN A 135 5.43 -18.15 17.15
CA GLN A 135 5.40 -18.34 18.59
C GLN A 135 6.81 -18.17 19.15
N PRO A 136 7.23 -16.94 19.53
CA PRO A 136 8.59 -16.70 19.98
C PRO A 136 9.05 -17.68 21.06
N ASP A 137 8.16 -18.05 21.99
CA ASP A 137 8.47 -18.86 23.17
C ASP A 137 8.95 -20.29 22.89
N ILE A 138 8.72 -20.83 21.69
CA ILE A 138 9.21 -22.16 21.32
C ILE A 138 10.67 -22.15 20.84
N ILE A 139 11.21 -20.97 20.51
CA ILE A 139 12.60 -20.81 20.07
C ILE A 139 13.49 -20.61 21.30
N PRO A 140 14.55 -21.42 21.54
CA PRO A 140 15.41 -21.24 22.69
C PRO A 140 16.00 -19.82 22.73
N ALA A 141 16.10 -19.26 23.93
CA ALA A 141 16.41 -17.83 24.13
C ALA A 141 17.76 -17.43 23.52
N GLU A 142 18.74 -18.34 23.48
CA GLU A 142 20.07 -18.13 22.90
C GLU A 142 20.10 -18.07 21.37
N PHE A 143 19.02 -18.49 20.70
CA PHE A 143 18.84 -18.42 19.25
C PHE A 143 17.76 -17.41 18.83
N ARG A 144 17.08 -16.79 19.79
CA ARG A 144 16.00 -15.82 19.54
C ARG A 144 16.57 -14.40 19.48
N HIS A 145 16.43 -13.73 18.34
CA HIS A 145 16.78 -12.32 18.19
C HIS A 145 15.78 -11.42 18.92
N PRO A 146 16.17 -10.20 19.31
CA PRO A 146 15.20 -9.16 19.67
C PRO A 146 14.14 -9.02 18.58
N HIS A 147 12.87 -8.98 18.97
CA HIS A 147 11.75 -9.01 18.03
C HIS A 147 10.59 -8.10 18.46
N GLN A 148 9.78 -7.66 17.50
CA GLN A 148 8.60 -6.82 17.73
C GLN A 148 7.48 -7.13 16.72
N GLN A 149 6.22 -6.96 17.13
CA GLN A 149 5.08 -6.91 16.20
C GLN A 149 5.02 -5.55 15.52
N SER A 150 5.78 -5.41 14.44
CA SER A 150 5.90 -4.17 13.67
C SER A 150 6.21 -4.46 12.21
N GLY A 151 5.88 -3.53 11.31
CA GLY A 151 5.94 -3.78 9.87
C GLY A 151 7.35 -3.78 9.30
N ILE A 152 7.53 -4.45 8.16
CA ILE A 152 8.80 -4.51 7.42
C ILE A 152 8.65 -3.73 6.12
N ARG A 153 9.55 -2.78 5.86
CA ARG A 153 9.61 -2.06 4.57
C ARG A 153 10.65 -2.69 3.65
N TYR A 154 10.35 -2.70 2.36
CA TYR A 154 11.25 -3.26 1.36
C TYR A 154 12.53 -2.42 1.26
N GLY A 155 13.69 -3.08 1.35
CA GLY A 155 15.00 -2.42 1.28
C GLY A 155 15.47 -1.78 2.59
N GLU A 156 14.71 -1.88 3.68
CA GLU A 156 15.04 -1.29 4.98
C GLU A 156 15.34 -2.37 6.03
N LYS A 157 16.37 -2.15 6.86
CA LYS A 157 16.84 -3.15 7.83
C LYS A 157 16.09 -3.09 9.15
N GLU A 158 15.44 -1.98 9.45
CA GLU A 158 14.69 -1.72 10.67
C GLU A 158 13.18 -2.02 10.50
N LEU A 159 12.47 -2.12 11.63
CA LEU A 159 11.01 -2.24 11.64
C LEU A 159 10.33 -0.87 11.71
N TRP A 160 9.11 -0.79 11.19
CA TRP A 160 8.33 0.43 11.04
C TRP A 160 6.89 0.26 11.54
N GLU A 161 6.53 0.98 12.60
CA GLU A 161 5.19 0.86 13.25
C GLU A 161 4.03 1.30 12.33
N ASP A 162 4.31 2.29 11.48
CA ASP A 162 3.34 2.86 10.54
C ASP A 162 3.20 2.06 9.24
N TYR A 163 4.03 1.03 9.04
CA TYR A 163 3.92 0.12 7.90
C TYR A 163 3.26 -1.19 8.31
N LYS A 164 2.39 -1.76 7.44
CA LYS A 164 1.52 -2.89 7.83
C LYS A 164 1.91 -4.24 7.20
N PHE A 165 2.95 -4.29 6.38
CA PHE A 165 3.41 -5.57 5.85
C PHE A 165 3.98 -6.44 6.98
N ASN A 166 3.34 -7.60 7.21
CA ASN A 166 3.65 -8.56 8.29
C ASN A 166 3.72 -7.99 9.72
N HIS A 167 3.09 -6.84 9.97
CA HIS A 167 3.13 -6.16 11.28
C HIS A 167 2.48 -6.93 12.44
N HIS A 168 1.60 -7.88 12.14
CA HIS A 168 0.89 -8.68 13.14
C HIS A 168 1.74 -9.85 13.66
N LEU A 169 2.88 -10.13 13.01
CA LEU A 169 3.79 -11.21 13.35
C LEU A 169 5.00 -10.66 14.12
N HIS A 170 5.68 -11.48 14.92
CA HIS A 170 6.89 -11.05 15.61
C HIS A 170 8.10 -11.14 14.67
N ASN A 171 8.56 -9.99 14.19
CA ASN A 171 9.70 -9.89 13.30
C ASN A 171 10.96 -9.55 14.10
N ALA A 172 12.10 -10.17 13.79
CA ALA A 172 13.38 -9.72 14.35
C ALA A 172 13.62 -8.25 14.02
N THR A 173 14.08 -7.46 15.00
CA THR A 173 14.14 -5.99 14.89
C THR A 173 15.13 -5.50 13.83
N GLY A 174 16.12 -6.33 13.47
CA GLY A 174 17.11 -6.05 12.44
C GLY A 174 17.21 -7.19 11.41
N GLU A 175 17.51 -6.82 10.16
CA GLU A 175 17.86 -7.76 9.08
C GLU A 175 19.38 -7.92 8.93
N GLY A 176 19.79 -9.15 8.67
CA GLY A 176 21.18 -9.58 8.51
C GLY A 176 21.83 -9.97 9.84
N GLY A 177 23.12 -10.31 9.76
CA GLY A 177 23.89 -10.83 10.89
C GLY A 177 23.92 -12.35 10.96
N SER A 178 24.55 -12.89 11.99
CA SER A 178 24.66 -14.34 12.16
C SER A 178 23.33 -14.93 12.64
N ARG A 179 22.99 -16.09 12.07
CA ARG A 179 21.85 -16.89 12.51
C ARG A 179 20.51 -16.17 12.43
N ASN A 180 20.27 -15.39 11.36
CA ASN A 180 19.08 -14.55 11.19
C ASN A 180 18.52 -14.72 9.78
N GLY A 181 17.35 -15.35 9.66
CA GLY A 181 16.64 -15.61 8.42
C GLY A 181 16.84 -17.02 7.83
N VAL A 182 15.95 -17.36 6.90
CA VAL A 182 15.86 -18.68 6.27
C VAL A 182 17.04 -18.96 5.32
N LEU A 183 17.43 -17.98 4.50
CA LEU A 183 18.59 -18.12 3.61
C LEU A 183 19.87 -18.28 4.42
N THR A 184 20.02 -17.49 5.50
CA THR A 184 21.15 -17.63 6.43
C THR A 184 21.23 -19.04 7.03
N ALA A 185 20.09 -19.67 7.36
CA ALA A 185 20.06 -21.04 7.87
C ALA A 185 20.50 -22.06 6.84
N LEU A 186 20.03 -21.91 5.60
CA LEU A 186 20.43 -22.78 4.49
C LEU A 186 21.93 -22.66 4.20
N GLU A 187 22.46 -21.44 4.16
CA GLU A 187 23.89 -21.18 3.96
C GLU A 187 24.75 -21.79 5.07
N ASP A 188 24.36 -21.59 6.34
CA ASP A 188 25.05 -22.16 7.49
C ASP A 188 25.00 -23.70 7.48
N PHE A 189 23.89 -24.30 7.05
CA PHE A 189 23.76 -25.75 6.90
C PHE A 189 24.70 -26.29 5.82
N ILE A 190 24.67 -25.71 4.61
CA ILE A 190 25.54 -26.12 3.49
C ILE A 190 27.01 -26.02 3.87
N ALA A 191 27.40 -24.94 4.57
CA ALA A 191 28.78 -24.71 4.99
C ALA A 191 29.31 -25.74 6.01
N GLN A 192 28.41 -26.42 6.74
CA GLN A 192 28.76 -27.35 7.81
C GLN A 192 28.56 -28.83 7.43
N SER A 193 27.74 -29.10 6.41
CA SER A 193 27.50 -30.44 5.91
C SER A 193 28.76 -31.05 5.27
N GLN A 194 28.85 -32.37 5.30
CA GLN A 194 29.86 -33.14 4.55
C GLN A 194 29.38 -33.53 3.15
N ILE A 195 28.10 -33.33 2.84
CA ILE A 195 27.51 -33.58 1.52
C ILE A 195 27.75 -32.35 0.65
N THR A 196 28.26 -32.57 -0.56
CA THR A 196 28.35 -31.51 -1.57
C THR A 196 26.96 -31.25 -2.15
N PHE A 197 26.48 -30.01 -2.00
CA PHE A 197 25.19 -29.58 -2.51
C PHE A 197 25.30 -28.62 -3.70
N GLU A 198 24.28 -28.67 -4.54
CA GLU A 198 23.97 -27.73 -5.60
C GLU A 198 22.68 -26.98 -5.21
N LEU A 199 22.66 -25.66 -5.42
CA LEU A 199 21.55 -24.80 -5.03
C LEU A 199 21.10 -23.91 -6.20
N LEU A 200 19.81 -23.97 -6.55
CA LEU A 200 19.15 -22.96 -7.38
C LEU A 200 18.30 -22.06 -6.50
N GLN A 201 18.32 -20.76 -6.81
CA GLN A 201 17.50 -19.75 -6.14
C GLN A 201 16.71 -18.94 -7.16
N PHE A 202 15.43 -18.75 -6.88
CA PHE A 202 14.50 -17.99 -7.70
C PHE A 202 14.01 -16.77 -6.90
N PRO A 203 14.53 -15.56 -7.17
CA PRO A 203 14.33 -14.38 -6.30
C PRO A 203 12.99 -13.65 -6.54
N ILE A 204 11.92 -14.40 -6.80
CA ILE A 204 10.55 -13.89 -6.95
C ILE A 204 9.67 -14.44 -5.83
N PHE A 205 8.52 -13.80 -5.56
CA PHE A 205 7.55 -14.29 -4.58
C PHE A 205 8.15 -14.71 -3.22
N TYR A 206 8.99 -13.85 -2.64
CA TYR A 206 9.73 -14.07 -1.39
C TYR A 206 10.87 -15.10 -1.46
N GLY A 207 11.10 -15.73 -2.61
CA GLY A 207 12.20 -16.64 -2.84
C GLY A 207 11.79 -18.11 -2.78
N LEU A 208 12.26 -18.88 -3.76
CA LEU A 208 12.27 -20.34 -3.74
C LEU A 208 13.70 -20.84 -3.93
N GLY A 209 14.11 -21.82 -3.13
CA GLY A 209 15.33 -22.59 -3.35
C GLY A 209 15.06 -24.04 -3.66
N ILE A 210 15.94 -24.64 -4.46
CA ILE A 210 16.03 -26.10 -4.63
C ILE A 210 17.43 -26.51 -4.25
N LEU A 211 17.54 -27.29 -3.17
CA LEU A 211 18.78 -27.91 -2.70
C LEU A 211 18.80 -29.38 -3.12
N VAL A 212 19.87 -29.78 -3.81
CA VAL A 212 20.08 -31.17 -4.24
C VAL A 212 21.52 -31.55 -3.96
N SER A 213 21.78 -32.78 -3.51
CA SER A 213 23.17 -33.25 -3.44
C SER A 213 23.72 -33.46 -4.85
N ALA A 214 25.00 -33.14 -5.07
CA ALA A 214 25.62 -33.34 -6.39
C ALA A 214 25.48 -34.79 -6.87
N ALA A 215 25.57 -35.76 -5.95
CA ALA A 215 25.43 -37.18 -6.26
C ALA A 215 24.02 -37.58 -6.75
N VAL A 216 22.95 -37.06 -6.14
CA VAL A 216 21.57 -37.32 -6.60
C VAL A 216 21.34 -36.68 -7.97
N LEU A 217 21.85 -35.46 -8.16
CA LEU A 217 21.72 -34.74 -9.44
C LEU A 217 22.43 -35.48 -10.59
N ASP A 218 23.60 -36.06 -10.33
CA ASP A 218 24.36 -36.83 -11.31
C ASP A 218 23.67 -38.17 -11.68
N GLN A 219 23.06 -38.83 -10.71
CA GLN A 219 22.41 -40.13 -10.91
C GLN A 219 21.04 -40.01 -11.58
N ASN A 220 20.28 -38.95 -11.28
CA ASN A 220 18.94 -38.75 -11.82
C ASN A 220 18.97 -37.87 -13.08
N LYS A 221 19.03 -38.52 -14.25
CA LYS A 221 19.05 -37.84 -15.56
C LYS A 221 17.86 -36.92 -15.80
N ALA A 222 16.67 -37.27 -15.32
CA ALA A 222 15.47 -36.45 -15.50
C ALA A 222 15.58 -35.18 -14.66
N LEU A 223 15.98 -35.31 -13.38
CA LEU A 223 16.20 -34.17 -12.50
C LEU A 223 17.32 -33.25 -13.02
N ASN A 224 18.41 -33.81 -13.54
CA ASN A 224 19.49 -33.03 -14.14
C ASN A 224 19.00 -32.26 -15.38
N ALA A 225 18.16 -32.85 -16.22
CA ALA A 225 17.56 -32.14 -17.35
C ALA A 225 16.69 -30.94 -16.89
N CYS A 226 15.90 -31.10 -15.82
CA CYS A 226 15.17 -29.99 -15.20
C CYS A 226 16.13 -28.92 -14.65
N TRP A 227 17.19 -29.32 -13.98
CA TRP A 227 18.23 -28.43 -13.44
C TRP A 227 18.86 -27.56 -14.52
N GLN A 228 19.29 -28.16 -15.63
CA GLN A 228 19.86 -27.44 -16.77
C GLN A 228 18.83 -26.50 -17.44
N ARG A 229 17.56 -26.92 -17.52
CA ARG A 229 16.49 -26.03 -18.01
C ARG A 229 16.36 -24.80 -17.12
N PHE A 230 16.33 -24.97 -15.80
CA PHE A 230 16.15 -23.86 -14.85
C PHE A 230 17.31 -22.86 -14.88
N GLN A 231 18.50 -23.29 -15.27
CA GLN A 231 19.66 -22.41 -15.47
C GLN A 231 19.70 -21.72 -16.84
N SER A 232 18.79 -22.08 -17.75
CA SER A 232 18.79 -21.54 -19.11
C SER A 232 18.20 -20.12 -19.19
N HIS A 233 18.68 -19.35 -20.18
CA HIS A 233 18.13 -18.03 -20.47
C HIS A 233 16.66 -18.11 -20.89
N THR A 234 16.28 -19.14 -21.64
CA THR A 234 14.89 -19.38 -22.06
C THR A 234 13.97 -19.52 -20.85
N PHE A 235 14.37 -20.33 -19.86
CA PHE A 235 13.58 -20.48 -18.64
C PHE A 235 13.50 -19.17 -17.83
N SER A 236 14.55 -18.35 -17.83
CA SER A 236 14.51 -17.04 -17.16
C SER A 236 13.42 -16.13 -17.75
N LEU A 237 13.20 -16.18 -19.07
CA LEU A 237 12.12 -15.47 -19.74
C LEU A 237 10.74 -16.08 -19.42
N GLU A 238 10.62 -17.41 -19.45
CA GLU A 238 9.40 -18.12 -19.04
C GLU A 238 8.99 -17.75 -17.60
N LEU A 239 9.97 -17.71 -16.69
CA LEU A 239 9.77 -17.35 -15.30
C LEU A 239 9.33 -15.90 -15.14
N LEU A 240 9.90 -14.98 -15.91
CA LEU A 240 9.51 -13.57 -15.88
C LEU A 240 8.07 -13.37 -16.39
N GLU A 241 7.71 -14.02 -17.50
CA GLU A 241 6.35 -13.96 -18.05
C GLU A 241 5.33 -14.54 -17.08
N GLU A 242 5.63 -15.68 -16.46
CA GLU A 242 4.73 -16.30 -15.48
C GLU A 242 4.61 -15.45 -14.21
N THR A 243 5.70 -14.81 -13.77
CA THR A 243 5.69 -13.88 -12.64
C THR A 243 4.76 -12.71 -12.92
N GLU A 244 4.86 -12.10 -14.10
CA GLU A 244 4.02 -10.99 -14.50
C GLU A 244 2.55 -11.41 -14.64
N ARG A 245 2.28 -12.59 -15.20
CA ARG A 245 0.93 -13.16 -15.30
C ARG A 245 0.29 -13.32 -13.93
N LEU A 246 1.01 -13.93 -12.98
CA LEU A 246 0.52 -14.14 -11.61
C LEU A 246 0.34 -12.81 -10.88
N ARG A 247 1.27 -11.85 -11.02
CA ARG A 247 1.14 -10.50 -10.47
C ARG A 247 -0.14 -9.83 -10.97
N ALA A 248 -0.43 -9.90 -12.26
CA ALA A 248 -1.62 -9.31 -12.87
C ALA A 248 -2.92 -9.97 -12.36
N ILE A 249 -2.94 -11.30 -12.22
CA ILE A 249 -4.10 -12.04 -11.67
C ILE A 249 -4.34 -11.65 -10.21
N GLU A 250 -3.31 -11.69 -9.37
CA GLU A 250 -3.43 -11.35 -7.94
C GLU A 250 -3.87 -9.90 -7.75
N PHE A 251 -3.35 -8.98 -8.56
CA PHE A 251 -3.79 -7.59 -8.56
C PHE A 251 -5.27 -7.46 -8.94
N GLY A 252 -5.72 -8.16 -9.99
CA GLY A 252 -7.12 -8.19 -10.39
C GLY A 252 -8.04 -8.77 -9.31
N GLU A 253 -7.65 -9.89 -8.68
CA GLU A 253 -8.38 -10.48 -7.55
C GLU A 253 -8.46 -9.55 -6.34
N MET A 254 -7.36 -8.87 -6.02
CA MET A 254 -7.31 -7.89 -4.93
C MET A 254 -8.29 -6.75 -5.19
N MET A 255 -8.29 -6.20 -6.40
CA MET A 255 -9.24 -5.16 -6.81
C MET A 255 -10.70 -5.65 -6.71
N HIS A 256 -10.97 -6.88 -7.13
CA HIS A 256 -12.29 -7.48 -7.01
C HIS A 256 -12.72 -7.71 -5.55
N LYS A 257 -11.83 -8.24 -4.70
CA LYS A 257 -12.09 -8.42 -3.26
C LYS A 257 -12.36 -7.09 -2.57
N ASN A 258 -11.58 -6.06 -2.89
CA ASN A 258 -11.82 -4.71 -2.38
C ASN A 258 -13.20 -4.21 -2.80
N GLN A 259 -13.57 -4.36 -4.08
CA GLN A 259 -14.90 -4.01 -4.57
C GLN A 259 -16.03 -4.78 -3.84
N LEU A 260 -15.88 -6.09 -3.65
CA LEU A 260 -16.86 -6.91 -2.92
C LEU A 260 -16.96 -6.53 -1.44
N LEU A 261 -15.84 -6.20 -0.79
CA LEU A 261 -15.84 -5.70 0.58
C LEU A 261 -16.62 -4.39 0.68
N TRP A 262 -16.41 -3.46 -0.25
CA TRP A 262 -17.18 -2.23 -0.34
C TRP A 262 -18.67 -2.48 -0.56
N GLN A 263 -19.04 -3.44 -1.42
CA GLN A 263 -20.43 -3.83 -1.65
C GLN A 263 -21.07 -4.47 -0.42
N LYS A 264 -20.38 -5.41 0.26
CA LYS A 264 -20.86 -6.03 1.50
C LYS A 264 -21.03 -5.00 2.61
N LEU A 265 -20.11 -4.04 2.70
CA LEU A 265 -20.21 -2.93 3.65
C LEU A 265 -21.46 -2.09 3.38
N GLY A 266 -21.75 -1.80 2.10
CA GLY A 266 -22.99 -1.13 1.68
C GLY A 266 -24.25 -1.95 1.95
N ALA A 267 -24.27 -3.25 1.66
CA ALA A 267 -25.42 -4.11 1.90
C ALA A 267 -25.72 -4.31 3.39
N LEU A 268 -24.68 -4.41 4.23
CA LEU A 268 -24.80 -4.43 5.70
C LEU A 268 -25.37 -3.11 6.21
N GLN A 269 -24.97 -1.97 5.64
CA GLN A 269 -25.56 -0.67 5.96
C GLN A 269 -27.07 -0.65 5.63
N THR A 270 -27.48 -1.13 4.47
CA THR A 270 -28.91 -1.21 4.08
C THR A 270 -29.72 -2.17 4.96
N GLN A 271 -29.16 -3.33 5.34
CA GLN A 271 -29.82 -4.28 6.26
C GLN A 271 -30.00 -3.72 7.67
N ILE A 272 -29.02 -2.94 8.16
CA ILE A 272 -29.12 -2.22 9.42
C ILE A 272 -30.24 -1.17 9.36
N GLU A 273 -30.40 -0.46 8.24
CA GLU A 273 -31.50 0.49 8.04
C GLU A 273 -32.88 -0.20 8.01
N HIS A 274 -32.99 -1.37 7.38
CA HIS A 274 -34.25 -2.10 7.27
C HIS A 274 -34.73 -2.69 8.61
N MET A 275 -33.81 -3.17 9.45
CA MET A 275 -34.12 -3.71 10.79
C MET A 275 -34.55 -2.65 11.81
N GLN A 276 -34.33 -1.36 11.54
CA GLN A 276 -34.77 -0.24 12.39
C GLN A 276 -36.28 0.03 12.34
N THR A 277 -37.06 -0.74 11.57
CA THR A 277 -38.52 -0.57 11.40
C THR A 277 -39.39 -1.47 12.29
N LYS A 278 -38.82 -2.35 13.14
CA LYS A 278 -39.59 -3.26 14.03
C LYS A 278 -39.69 -2.77 15.51
N PRO A 279 -40.75 -3.10 16.29
CA PRO A 279 -41.08 -2.40 17.53
C PRO A 279 -40.34 -2.84 18.82
N ALA A 280 -39.81 -1.82 19.50
CA ALA A 280 -39.77 -1.48 20.93
C ALA A 280 -39.17 -2.37 22.07
N GLN A 281 -39.03 -3.70 22.00
CA GLN A 281 -38.66 -4.45 23.23
C GLN A 281 -37.16 -4.63 23.55
N THR A 282 -36.22 -4.31 22.67
CA THR A 282 -34.77 -4.54 22.86
C THR A 282 -33.96 -3.28 23.23
N ARG A 283 -34.59 -2.26 23.84
CA ARG A 283 -34.00 -0.90 24.01
C ARG A 283 -32.89 -0.74 25.06
N SER A 284 -32.58 -1.72 25.91
CA SER A 284 -31.60 -1.52 27.01
C SER A 284 -30.13 -1.75 26.64
N TRP A 285 -29.84 -2.63 25.67
CA TRP A 285 -28.46 -2.90 25.23
C TRP A 285 -28.02 -1.96 24.10
N LEU A 286 -28.97 -1.49 23.29
CA LEU A 286 -28.76 -0.65 22.10
C LEU A 286 -28.32 0.78 22.43
N GLY A 287 -28.60 1.30 23.62
CA GLY A 287 -28.25 2.69 23.99
C GLY A 287 -26.75 3.00 23.98
N ARG A 288 -25.91 1.99 24.24
CA ARG A 288 -24.44 2.14 24.29
C ARG A 288 -23.75 1.90 22.95
N LEU A 289 -24.38 1.18 22.03
CA LEU A 289 -23.85 0.92 20.68
C LEU A 289 -24.26 2.02 19.67
N ARG A 290 -25.29 2.81 20.02
CA ARG A 290 -25.93 3.84 19.19
C ARG A 290 -25.07 5.06 18.92
N ASP A 291 -24.10 5.36 19.79
CA ASP A 291 -23.20 6.51 19.66
C ASP A 291 -21.92 6.21 18.85
N THR A 292 -21.64 4.94 18.54
CA THR A 292 -20.39 4.53 17.85
C THR A 292 -20.56 4.32 16.34
N ILE A 293 -21.78 4.12 15.83
CA ILE A 293 -22.01 3.63 14.45
C ILE A 293 -23.04 4.50 13.70
N ARG A 294 -22.69 5.76 13.42
CA ARG A 294 -23.44 6.61 12.48
C ARG A 294 -22.44 7.34 11.57
N ARG A 295 -22.24 6.88 10.32
CA ARG A 295 -21.51 7.68 9.31
C ARG A 295 -22.52 8.54 8.56
N SER A 296 -22.42 9.85 8.76
CA SER A 296 -23.28 10.87 8.13
C SER A 296 -22.95 11.02 6.64
N PRO A 297 -23.83 11.62 5.81
CA PRO A 297 -23.51 11.99 4.42
C PRO A 297 -22.21 12.81 4.26
N GLN A 298 -21.80 13.48 5.34
CA GLN A 298 -20.54 14.19 5.43
C GLN A 298 -19.35 13.21 5.44
N LYS A 299 -19.44 12.10 6.17
CA LYS A 299 -18.36 11.11 6.22
C LYS A 299 -18.15 10.40 4.87
N THR A 300 -19.21 10.15 4.12
CA THR A 300 -19.10 9.63 2.74
C THR A 300 -18.35 10.60 1.81
N ALA A 301 -18.62 11.90 1.95
CA ALA A 301 -17.92 12.92 1.18
C ALA A 301 -16.43 13.01 1.55
N GLU A 302 -16.12 12.96 2.85
CA GLU A 302 -14.74 12.92 3.35
C GLU A 302 -13.98 11.68 2.85
N ASP A 303 -14.62 10.50 2.86
CA ASP A 303 -13.99 9.26 2.40
C ASP A 303 -13.71 9.31 0.88
N PHE A 304 -14.64 9.83 0.07
CA PHE A 304 -14.41 10.05 -1.37
C PHE A 304 -13.34 11.11 -1.65
N LEU A 305 -13.30 12.17 -0.84
CA LEU A 305 -12.27 13.20 -0.93
C LEU A 305 -10.88 12.62 -0.68
N CYS A 306 -10.71 11.77 0.34
CA CYS A 306 -9.45 11.06 0.58
C CYS A 306 -9.03 10.20 -0.62
N ASP A 307 -9.95 9.41 -1.17
CA ASP A 307 -9.70 8.55 -2.31
C ASP A 307 -9.29 9.36 -3.55
N TYR A 308 -10.06 10.41 -3.87
CA TYR A 308 -9.78 11.29 -4.99
C TYR A 308 -8.44 12.01 -4.84
N TYR A 309 -8.12 12.54 -3.64
CA TYR A 309 -6.83 13.19 -3.37
C TYR A 309 -5.67 12.22 -3.56
N ASN A 310 -5.77 10.99 -3.04
CA ASN A 310 -4.72 9.98 -3.12
C ASN A 310 -4.57 9.32 -4.50
N SER A 311 -5.53 9.55 -5.42
CA SER A 311 -5.42 9.06 -6.80
C SER A 311 -4.39 9.83 -7.63
N TRP A 312 -3.90 10.99 -7.16
CA TRP A 312 -2.99 11.89 -7.87
C TRP A 312 -3.49 12.44 -9.23
N VAL A 313 -4.70 12.09 -9.65
CA VAL A 313 -5.30 12.55 -10.92
C VAL A 313 -5.41 14.07 -11.00
N TRP A 314 -5.66 14.72 -9.86
CA TRP A 314 -5.74 16.18 -9.75
C TRP A 314 -4.38 16.86 -10.00
N PHE A 315 -3.26 16.17 -9.71
CA PHE A 315 -1.91 16.69 -9.82
C PHE A 315 -1.25 16.34 -11.17
N GLU A 316 -1.39 15.09 -11.62
CA GLU A 316 -0.68 14.57 -12.79
C GLU A 316 -1.46 14.73 -14.11
N GLU A 317 -2.78 14.51 -14.06
CA GLU A 317 -3.59 14.35 -15.27
C GLU A 317 -4.54 15.53 -15.52
N THR A 318 -4.90 16.27 -14.48
CA THR A 318 -5.87 17.36 -14.59
C THR A 318 -5.25 18.60 -15.26
N LYS A 319 -5.70 18.87 -16.48
CA LYS A 319 -5.18 19.94 -17.35
C LYS A 319 -6.28 20.88 -17.80
N TRP A 320 -5.96 22.17 -17.89
CA TRP A 320 -6.77 23.16 -18.59
C TRP A 320 -6.12 23.53 -19.92
N LEU A 321 -6.81 23.26 -21.03
CA LEU A 321 -6.31 23.51 -22.39
C LEU A 321 -4.89 22.97 -22.65
N GLY A 322 -4.56 21.82 -22.05
CA GLY A 322 -3.26 21.17 -22.16
C GLY A 322 -2.22 21.59 -21.12
N VAL A 323 -2.47 22.63 -20.33
CA VAL A 323 -1.58 23.09 -19.25
C VAL A 323 -1.99 22.45 -17.92
N SER A 324 -1.03 21.93 -17.13
CA SER A 324 -1.32 21.29 -15.84
C SER A 324 -1.97 22.29 -14.88
N ALA A 325 -3.17 21.95 -14.39
CA ALA A 325 -3.96 22.82 -13.52
C ALA A 325 -3.67 22.57 -12.04
N LYS A 326 -3.36 21.31 -11.66
CA LYS A 326 -3.02 20.90 -10.28
C LYS A 326 -4.05 21.28 -9.23
N LYS A 327 -5.33 21.23 -9.61
CA LYS A 327 -6.46 21.61 -8.74
C LYS A 327 -7.58 20.59 -8.84
N CYS A 328 -8.43 20.56 -7.81
CA CYS A 328 -9.68 19.83 -7.86
C CYS A 328 -10.61 20.46 -8.92
N PRO A 329 -11.11 19.70 -9.92
CA PRO A 329 -12.01 20.22 -10.94
C PRO A 329 -13.32 20.80 -10.37
N MET A 330 -13.79 20.28 -9.24
CA MET A 330 -15.00 20.77 -8.58
C MET A 330 -14.79 22.16 -7.99
N ASP A 331 -13.61 22.45 -7.43
CA ASP A 331 -13.27 23.79 -6.95
C ASP A 331 -13.10 24.76 -8.11
N MET A 332 -12.46 24.34 -9.20
CA MET A 332 -12.39 25.14 -10.44
C MET A 332 -13.80 25.49 -10.97
N TRP A 333 -14.76 24.56 -10.87
CA TRP A 333 -16.15 24.85 -11.22
C TRP A 333 -16.79 25.89 -10.30
N ILE A 334 -16.49 25.87 -9.00
CA ILE A 334 -16.94 26.91 -8.07
C ILE A 334 -16.28 28.25 -8.40
N TYR A 335 -15.00 28.26 -8.78
CA TYR A 335 -14.29 29.49 -9.16
C TYR A 335 -14.95 30.15 -10.36
N GLN A 336 -15.36 29.39 -11.37
CA GLN A 336 -16.05 29.99 -12.51
C GLN A 336 -17.42 30.58 -12.12
N GLU A 337 -18.18 29.93 -11.23
CA GLU A 337 -19.45 30.49 -10.74
C GLU A 337 -19.22 31.78 -9.95
N LEU A 338 -18.19 31.83 -9.11
CA LEU A 338 -17.80 33.01 -8.34
C LEU A 338 -17.38 34.15 -9.27
N ILE A 339 -16.48 33.90 -10.23
CA ILE A 339 -16.03 34.90 -11.18
C ILE A 339 -17.21 35.42 -12.01
N TYR A 340 -18.11 34.54 -12.46
CA TYR A 340 -19.30 34.94 -13.20
C TYR A 340 -20.25 35.80 -12.34
N ARG A 341 -20.48 35.42 -11.08
CA ARG A 341 -21.36 36.17 -10.16
C ARG A 341 -20.78 37.52 -9.74
N LEU A 342 -19.48 37.56 -9.43
CA LEU A 342 -18.80 38.74 -8.87
C LEU A 342 -18.30 39.72 -9.94
N LYS A 343 -18.03 39.21 -11.16
CA LYS A 343 -17.40 39.96 -12.26
C LYS A 343 -16.22 40.81 -11.77
N PRO A 344 -15.21 40.19 -11.11
CA PRO A 344 -14.15 40.93 -10.43
C PRO A 344 -13.37 41.81 -11.40
N ASP A 345 -12.94 42.97 -10.93
CA ASP A 345 -12.00 43.81 -11.68
C ASP A 345 -10.57 43.22 -11.62
N LEU A 346 -10.28 42.47 -10.55
CA LEU A 346 -9.01 41.83 -10.29
C LEU A 346 -9.20 40.52 -9.50
N VAL A 347 -8.53 39.46 -9.95
CA VAL A 347 -8.28 38.25 -9.18
C VAL A 347 -6.81 38.24 -8.78
N ILE A 348 -6.51 37.89 -7.53
CA ILE A 348 -5.14 37.70 -7.04
C ILE A 348 -5.01 36.23 -6.67
N GLU A 349 -4.05 35.53 -7.26
CA GLU A 349 -3.69 34.13 -6.99
C GLU A 349 -2.25 34.08 -6.46
N THR A 350 -2.00 33.23 -5.47
CA THR A 350 -0.64 32.92 -5.00
C THR A 350 -0.41 31.42 -5.20
N GLY A 351 0.79 31.04 -5.64
CA GLY A 351 1.08 29.70 -6.14
C GLY A 351 0.66 29.55 -7.61
N THR A 352 1.57 29.86 -8.54
CA THR A 352 1.31 29.71 -9.98
C THR A 352 1.64 28.30 -10.46
N TYR A 353 2.76 27.75 -10.01
CA TYR A 353 3.35 26.52 -10.53
C TYR A 353 3.42 26.53 -12.08
N ASP A 354 2.71 25.63 -12.76
CA ASP A 354 2.66 25.52 -14.23
C ASP A 354 1.64 26.48 -14.87
N GLY A 355 0.81 27.15 -14.08
CA GLY A 355 -0.11 28.20 -14.51
C GLY A 355 -1.43 27.73 -15.14
N GLY A 356 -1.78 26.44 -15.05
CA GLY A 356 -3.05 25.94 -15.61
C GLY A 356 -4.29 26.49 -14.90
N SER A 357 -4.26 26.66 -13.57
CA SER A 357 -5.33 27.34 -12.82
C SER A 357 -5.41 28.83 -13.16
N THR A 358 -4.27 29.49 -13.29
CA THR A 358 -4.17 30.89 -13.73
C THR A 358 -4.80 31.08 -15.11
N LEU A 359 -4.49 30.18 -16.06
CA LEU A 359 -5.08 30.20 -17.39
C LEU A 359 -6.58 29.92 -17.38
N PHE A 360 -7.03 28.99 -16.53
CA PHE A 360 -8.45 28.73 -16.34
C PHE A 360 -9.18 29.99 -15.90
N ILE A 361 -8.72 30.65 -14.83
CA ILE A 361 -9.31 31.89 -14.32
C ILE A 361 -9.30 32.99 -15.40
N ALA A 362 -8.17 33.17 -16.10
CA ALA A 362 -8.06 34.15 -17.17
C ALA A 362 -9.05 33.89 -18.32
N SER A 363 -9.28 32.62 -18.67
CA SER A 363 -10.25 32.21 -19.69
C SER A 363 -11.67 32.57 -19.27
N ILE A 364 -12.05 32.35 -18.00
CA ILE A 364 -13.38 32.73 -17.48
C ILE A 364 -13.55 34.25 -17.44
N LEU A 365 -12.52 35.00 -17.04
CA LEU A 365 -12.53 36.47 -17.08
C LEU A 365 -12.70 37.00 -18.52
N GLU A 366 -12.08 36.35 -19.50
CA GLU A 366 -12.27 36.63 -20.93
C GLU A 366 -13.71 36.42 -21.36
N LEU A 367 -14.29 35.26 -21.04
CA LEU A 367 -15.69 34.96 -21.33
C LEU A 367 -16.65 35.95 -20.64
N CYS A 368 -16.27 36.50 -19.49
CA CYS A 368 -17.02 37.53 -18.79
C CYS A 368 -16.82 38.94 -19.40
N GLY A 369 -15.84 39.14 -20.27
CA GLY A 369 -15.47 40.42 -20.86
C GLY A 369 -14.81 41.40 -19.88
N LYS A 370 -14.44 40.98 -18.67
CA LYS A 370 -14.04 41.88 -17.57
C LYS A 370 -13.02 41.24 -16.64
N GLY A 371 -12.11 42.06 -16.12
CA GLY A 371 -11.17 41.68 -15.07
C GLY A 371 -9.82 41.18 -15.61
N LYS A 372 -8.87 41.06 -14.68
CA LYS A 372 -7.53 40.51 -14.86
C LYS A 372 -7.18 39.60 -13.69
N ILE A 373 -6.18 38.74 -13.86
CA ILE A 373 -5.59 37.94 -12.79
C ILE A 373 -4.13 38.33 -12.61
N ILE A 374 -3.72 38.53 -11.36
CA ILE A 374 -2.31 38.56 -10.94
C ILE A 374 -2.02 37.22 -10.30
N SER A 375 -1.00 36.52 -10.77
CA SER A 375 -0.54 35.26 -10.18
C SER A 375 0.90 35.42 -9.67
N ILE A 376 1.12 35.02 -8.42
CA ILE A 376 2.34 35.27 -7.67
C ILE A 376 3.01 33.94 -7.33
N ASP A 377 4.29 33.80 -7.68
CA ASP A 377 5.06 32.60 -7.36
C ASP A 377 6.52 32.97 -7.13
N ILE A 378 7.21 32.22 -6.27
CA ILE A 378 8.65 32.40 -6.01
C ILE A 378 9.50 32.11 -7.25
N LYS A 379 8.96 31.41 -8.25
CA LYS A 379 9.66 31.05 -9.46
C LYS A 379 8.74 31.07 -10.68
N GLN A 380 9.07 31.90 -11.67
CA GLN A 380 8.46 31.78 -13.00
C GLN A 380 9.02 30.58 -13.77
N ARG A 381 8.17 29.99 -14.61
CA ARG A 381 8.53 28.85 -15.46
C ARG A 381 8.31 29.22 -16.91
N GLU A 382 9.21 28.76 -17.77
CA GLU A 382 9.10 28.96 -19.22
C GLU A 382 7.82 28.38 -19.82
N THR A 383 7.23 27.37 -19.16
CA THR A 383 6.00 26.69 -19.57
C THR A 383 4.72 27.45 -19.19
N GLN A 384 4.83 28.57 -18.48
CA GLN A 384 3.66 29.34 -18.04
C GLN A 384 2.90 29.90 -19.25
N PRO A 385 1.57 29.76 -19.27
CA PRO A 385 0.76 30.21 -20.39
C PRO A 385 0.70 31.74 -20.45
N SER A 386 0.69 32.28 -21.68
CA SER A 386 0.47 33.70 -21.93
C SER A 386 -1.00 33.97 -22.25
N HIS A 387 -1.57 34.99 -21.62
CA HIS A 387 -2.92 35.46 -21.91
C HIS A 387 -3.05 36.96 -21.58
N PRO A 388 -3.78 37.79 -22.36
CA PRO A 388 -3.86 39.25 -22.16
C PRO A 388 -4.40 39.70 -20.79
N ARG A 389 -5.06 38.79 -20.08
CA ARG A 389 -5.62 39.02 -18.73
C ARG A 389 -4.71 38.58 -17.60
N ILE A 390 -3.60 37.89 -17.88
CA ILE A 390 -2.67 37.40 -16.86
C ILE A 390 -1.53 38.40 -16.68
N GLN A 391 -1.17 38.64 -15.42
CA GLN A 391 0.08 39.28 -15.03
C GLN A 391 0.77 38.39 -14.00
N TYR A 392 2.00 37.98 -14.27
CA TYR A 392 2.82 37.24 -13.31
C TYR A 392 3.69 38.19 -12.50
N ILE A 393 3.86 37.88 -11.21
CA ILE A 393 4.82 38.56 -10.32
C ILE A 393 5.69 37.47 -9.69
N GLU A 394 7.00 37.56 -9.90
CA GLU A 394 7.95 36.64 -9.25
C GLU A 394 8.34 37.14 -7.86
N GLY A 395 8.27 36.26 -6.88
CA GLY A 395 8.69 36.49 -5.50
C GLY A 395 7.75 35.84 -4.48
N SER A 396 8.15 35.86 -3.21
CA SER A 396 7.27 35.39 -2.13
C SER A 396 6.06 36.31 -2.00
N SER A 397 4.87 35.74 -1.88
CA SER A 397 3.61 36.46 -1.70
C SER A 397 3.54 37.26 -0.40
N THR A 398 4.43 37.00 0.56
CA THR A 398 4.54 37.73 1.82
C THR A 398 5.68 38.76 1.83
N ASP A 399 6.48 38.83 0.76
CA ASP A 399 7.53 39.85 0.60
C ASP A 399 6.90 41.23 0.38
N LYS A 400 7.37 42.23 1.15
CA LYS A 400 6.95 43.62 1.05
C LYS A 400 7.05 44.17 -0.38
N GLN A 401 8.07 43.78 -1.16
CA GLN A 401 8.22 44.26 -2.52
C GLN A 401 7.11 43.73 -3.43
N VAL A 402 6.79 42.44 -3.33
CA VAL A 402 5.71 41.78 -4.07
C VAL A 402 4.36 42.36 -3.66
N VAL A 403 4.10 42.46 -2.35
CA VAL A 403 2.87 43.06 -1.79
C VAL A 403 2.67 44.50 -2.30
N ASN A 404 3.72 45.31 -2.37
CA ASN A 404 3.63 46.66 -2.92
C ASN A 404 3.29 46.67 -4.42
N GLN A 405 3.82 45.75 -5.21
CA GLN A 405 3.47 45.62 -6.63
C GLN A 405 1.98 45.28 -6.81
N VAL A 406 1.46 44.37 -5.98
CA VAL A 406 0.03 44.02 -6.00
C VAL A 406 -0.83 45.19 -5.53
N TYR A 407 -0.40 45.91 -4.50
CA TYR A 407 -1.12 47.08 -3.98
C TYR A 407 -1.37 48.15 -5.04
N GLU A 408 -0.38 48.44 -5.89
CA GLU A 408 -0.56 49.40 -6.98
C GLU A 408 -1.64 48.96 -8.00
N GLN A 409 -1.84 47.66 -8.18
CA GLN A 409 -2.86 47.10 -9.07
C GLN A 409 -4.25 47.05 -8.43
N VAL A 410 -4.31 47.00 -7.10
CA VAL A 410 -5.55 47.00 -6.30
C VAL A 410 -6.25 48.36 -6.29
N ARG A 411 -5.51 49.47 -6.48
CA ARG A 411 -6.05 50.82 -6.42
C ARG A 411 -7.19 51.03 -7.42
N GLY A 412 -8.30 51.57 -6.93
CA GLY A 412 -9.48 51.92 -7.74
C GLY A 412 -10.32 50.74 -8.24
N LYS A 413 -9.98 49.50 -7.86
CA LYS A 413 -10.80 48.32 -8.15
C LYS A 413 -12.00 48.27 -7.21
N LYS A 414 -13.16 47.93 -7.75
CA LYS A 414 -14.45 47.86 -7.04
C LYS A 414 -14.80 46.45 -6.61
N SER A 415 -14.27 45.44 -7.31
CA SER A 415 -14.47 44.02 -6.99
C SER A 415 -13.14 43.27 -7.09
N ILE A 416 -12.66 42.73 -5.97
CA ILE A 416 -11.40 41.98 -5.88
C ILE A 416 -11.66 40.61 -5.24
N LEU A 417 -11.25 39.55 -5.93
CA LEU A 417 -11.26 38.16 -5.46
C LEU A 417 -9.82 37.73 -5.17
N VAL A 418 -9.57 37.07 -4.04
CA VAL A 418 -8.24 36.56 -3.68
C VAL A 418 -8.32 35.04 -3.52
N ILE A 419 -7.31 34.33 -4.02
CA ILE A 419 -7.12 32.88 -3.92
C ILE A 419 -5.70 32.60 -3.42
N LEU A 420 -5.59 31.90 -2.30
CA LEU A 420 -4.31 31.59 -1.64
C LEU A 420 -3.98 30.10 -1.78
N ASP A 421 -2.85 29.79 -2.41
CA ASP A 421 -2.41 28.41 -2.69
C ASP A 421 -0.87 28.30 -2.82
N SER A 422 -0.13 28.98 -1.94
CA SER A 422 1.33 29.02 -1.99
C SER A 422 2.00 27.97 -1.08
N ASP A 423 2.76 28.38 -0.07
CA ASP A 423 3.25 27.51 0.98
C ASP A 423 2.11 27.22 1.98
N HIS A 424 1.85 25.93 2.22
CA HIS A 424 0.71 25.50 3.02
C HIS A 424 0.98 25.43 4.52
N THR A 425 2.13 25.90 5.03
CA THR A 425 2.34 26.03 6.47
C THR A 425 1.40 27.07 7.07
N LYS A 426 0.85 26.78 8.25
CA LYS A 426 -0.10 27.67 8.94
C LYS A 426 0.39 29.12 9.03
N ASP A 427 1.65 29.32 9.40
CA ASP A 427 2.19 30.66 9.64
C ASP A 427 2.30 31.46 8.34
N HIS A 428 2.71 30.81 7.23
CA HIS A 428 2.75 31.43 5.92
C HIS A 428 1.34 31.79 5.43
N VAL A 429 0.40 30.83 5.44
CA VAL A 429 -0.98 31.05 5.02
C VAL A 429 -1.62 32.17 5.83
N LEU A 430 -1.44 32.19 7.15
CA LEU A 430 -1.99 33.25 8.00
C LEU A 430 -1.41 34.62 7.62
N GLN A 431 -0.10 34.71 7.35
CA GLN A 431 0.53 35.95 6.92
C GLN A 431 -0.03 36.44 5.56
N GLU A 432 -0.31 35.54 4.63
CA GLU A 432 -1.01 35.87 3.39
C GLU A 432 -2.43 36.38 3.65
N MET A 433 -3.20 35.67 4.49
CA MET A 433 -4.55 36.07 4.85
C MET A 433 -4.57 37.48 5.46
N GLU A 434 -3.67 37.79 6.39
CA GLU A 434 -3.51 39.13 7.00
C GLU A 434 -3.14 40.23 5.99
N THR A 435 -2.45 39.84 4.93
CA THR A 435 -1.97 40.77 3.90
C THR A 435 -3.06 41.06 2.88
N TYR A 436 -3.59 40.01 2.25
CA TYR A 436 -4.46 40.12 1.08
C TYR A 436 -5.95 40.32 1.45
N SER A 437 -6.40 39.91 2.65
CA SER A 437 -7.78 40.14 3.11
C SER A 437 -8.20 41.60 3.07
N LYS A 438 -7.26 42.52 3.32
CA LYS A 438 -7.46 43.98 3.29
C LYS A 438 -8.00 44.47 1.95
N TRP A 439 -7.71 43.75 0.87
CA TRP A 439 -8.07 44.13 -0.49
C TRP A 439 -9.30 43.41 -1.02
N VAL A 440 -9.73 42.33 -0.36
CA VAL A 440 -10.99 41.66 -0.71
C VAL A 440 -12.12 42.64 -0.48
N THR A 441 -12.92 42.92 -1.50
CA THR A 441 -14.01 43.88 -1.42
C THR A 441 -15.25 43.26 -0.79
N VAL A 442 -16.11 44.07 -0.15
CA VAL A 442 -17.38 43.60 0.44
C VAL A 442 -18.20 42.83 -0.60
N GLY A 443 -18.71 41.67 -0.21
CA GLY A 443 -19.44 40.73 -1.06
C GLY A 443 -18.56 39.75 -1.85
N SER A 444 -17.26 40.01 -1.95
CA SER A 444 -16.26 39.14 -2.59
C SER A 444 -15.63 38.16 -1.60
N TYR A 445 -14.62 37.39 -2.05
CA TYR A 445 -14.08 36.25 -1.32
C TYR A 445 -12.56 36.31 -1.17
N LEU A 446 -12.10 35.83 -0.01
CA LEU A 446 -10.78 35.27 0.22
C LEU A 446 -10.93 33.75 0.19
N ILE A 447 -10.36 33.08 -0.81
CA ILE A 447 -10.36 31.62 -0.90
C ILE A 447 -9.02 31.13 -0.39
N VAL A 448 -9.03 30.25 0.60
CA VAL A 448 -7.85 29.56 1.10
C VAL A 448 -7.90 28.12 0.61
N GLU A 449 -6.92 27.72 -0.18
CA GLU A 449 -6.85 26.38 -0.73
C GLU A 449 -6.27 25.36 0.26
N ASP A 450 -6.44 24.08 -0.06
CA ASP A 450 -5.84 22.94 0.64
C ASP A 450 -6.08 22.87 2.15
N THR A 451 -7.19 23.46 2.59
CA THR A 451 -7.73 23.30 3.96
C THR A 451 -8.06 21.86 4.35
N ILE A 452 -7.88 20.90 3.45
CA ILE A 452 -8.10 19.48 3.69
C ILE A 452 -6.89 18.73 4.25
N VAL A 453 -5.69 19.32 4.22
CA VAL A 453 -4.46 18.71 4.76
C VAL A 453 -4.43 18.71 6.30
N ASN A 454 -3.42 18.09 6.91
CA ASN A 454 -3.27 18.00 8.38
C ASN A 454 -4.47 17.34 9.08
N GLY A 455 -5.01 16.29 8.46
CA GLY A 455 -6.08 15.48 9.03
C GLY A 455 -7.49 16.04 8.80
N HIS A 456 -7.67 16.89 7.78
CA HIS A 456 -8.95 17.53 7.46
C HIS A 456 -9.60 17.13 6.12
N PRO A 457 -9.54 15.89 5.60
CA PRO A 457 -9.20 14.60 6.19
C PRO A 457 -7.90 13.96 5.61
N VAL A 458 -7.11 14.70 4.83
CA VAL A 458 -5.93 14.16 4.14
C VAL A 458 -4.64 14.58 4.82
N LEU A 459 -3.54 13.86 4.54
CA LEU A 459 -2.20 14.11 5.07
C LEU A 459 -2.20 14.39 6.60
N PRO A 460 -2.57 13.42 7.45
CA PRO A 460 -2.72 13.62 8.90
C PRO A 460 -1.44 14.14 9.58
N ASP A 461 -0.27 13.84 9.03
CA ASP A 461 1.03 14.21 9.58
C ASP A 461 1.69 15.43 8.89
N PHE A 462 0.90 16.23 8.15
CA PHE A 462 1.40 17.43 7.46
C PHE A 462 1.94 18.50 8.43
N GLY A 463 1.40 18.56 9.65
CA GLY A 463 1.62 19.66 10.59
C GLY A 463 0.65 20.82 10.35
N PRO A 464 0.59 21.83 11.25
CA PRO A 464 -0.41 22.90 11.16
C PRO A 464 -0.43 23.58 9.78
N GLY A 465 -1.60 23.59 9.15
CA GLY A 465 -1.75 24.01 7.75
C GLY A 465 -2.85 25.05 7.50
N PRO A 466 -3.42 25.10 6.27
CA PRO A 466 -4.36 26.14 5.88
C PRO A 466 -5.66 26.17 6.70
N MET A 467 -6.17 25.01 7.13
CA MET A 467 -7.34 24.96 8.02
C MET A 467 -7.07 25.59 9.39
N GLU A 468 -5.87 25.41 9.94
CA GLU A 468 -5.47 26.05 11.20
C GLU A 468 -5.31 27.57 11.04
N ALA A 469 -4.81 28.02 9.88
CA ALA A 469 -4.73 29.44 9.55
C ALA A 469 -6.12 30.06 9.42
N VAL A 470 -7.06 29.40 8.71
CA VAL A 470 -8.46 29.84 8.58
C VAL A 470 -9.13 29.97 9.94
N LYS A 471 -8.96 28.99 10.84
CA LYS A 471 -9.50 29.05 12.21
C LYS A 471 -8.93 30.23 12.99
N ALA A 472 -7.63 30.48 12.90
CA ALA A 472 -6.96 31.59 13.58
C ALA A 472 -7.43 32.95 13.03
N PHE A 473 -7.47 33.11 11.72
CA PHE A 473 -7.89 34.33 11.05
C PHE A 473 -9.35 34.70 11.37
N LEU A 474 -10.29 33.76 11.24
CA LEU A 474 -11.72 34.03 11.51
C LEU A 474 -12.00 34.40 12.97
N SER A 475 -11.11 34.07 13.91
CA SER A 475 -11.24 34.50 15.30
C SER A 475 -10.94 35.99 15.51
N GLN A 476 -10.20 36.62 14.58
CA GLN A 476 -9.77 38.02 14.66
C GLN A 476 -10.45 38.92 13.62
N HIS A 477 -11.04 38.33 12.57
CA HIS A 477 -11.62 39.03 11.43
C HIS A 477 -13.14 38.76 11.29
N PRO A 478 -13.99 39.38 12.12
CA PRO A 478 -15.44 39.16 12.10
C PRO A 478 -16.12 39.63 10.80
N GLU A 479 -15.46 40.48 10.02
CA GLU A 479 -15.87 40.90 8.69
C GLU A 479 -15.76 39.80 7.62
N PHE A 480 -15.21 38.63 7.95
CA PHE A 480 -15.18 37.45 7.09
C PHE A 480 -16.01 36.30 7.66
N LYS A 481 -16.68 35.56 6.77
CA LYS A 481 -17.44 34.35 7.12
C LYS A 481 -17.21 33.24 6.11
N SER A 482 -17.07 32.01 6.62
CA SER A 482 -16.99 30.82 5.77
C SER A 482 -18.33 30.54 5.10
N ASP A 483 -18.38 30.59 3.77
CA ASP A 483 -19.54 30.27 2.96
C ASP A 483 -19.53 28.79 2.56
N ARG A 484 -20.12 27.96 3.44
CA ARG A 484 -20.26 26.52 3.22
C ARG A 484 -21.15 26.17 2.02
N SER A 485 -21.94 27.11 1.48
CA SER A 485 -22.81 26.83 0.33
C SER A 485 -22.03 26.58 -0.96
N LEU A 486 -20.78 27.04 -1.01
CA LEU A 486 -19.87 26.81 -2.13
C LEU A 486 -19.26 25.40 -2.11
N GLU A 487 -19.43 24.65 -1.02
CA GLU A 487 -19.05 23.22 -0.91
C GLU A 487 -20.16 22.28 -1.41
N LYS A 488 -21.08 22.78 -2.25
CA LYS A 488 -22.30 22.08 -2.69
C LYS A 488 -22.05 20.74 -3.40
N PHE A 489 -20.88 20.56 -4.03
CA PHE A 489 -20.50 19.31 -4.68
C PHE A 489 -19.97 18.26 -3.71
N ARG A 490 -19.74 18.64 -2.44
CA ARG A 490 -19.18 17.83 -1.36
C ARG A 490 -17.73 17.35 -1.55
N LEU A 491 -17.23 17.32 -2.78
CA LEU A 491 -15.81 17.21 -3.10
C LEU A 491 -15.22 18.62 -3.27
N THR A 492 -14.30 19.00 -2.39
CA THR A 492 -13.58 20.27 -2.39
C THR A 492 -12.29 20.12 -1.59
N PHE A 493 -11.21 20.75 -2.03
CA PHE A 493 -9.96 20.87 -1.27
C PHE A 493 -10.00 22.08 -0.32
N ASN A 494 -11.05 22.90 -0.43
CA ASN A 494 -11.19 24.19 0.24
C ASN A 494 -12.30 24.16 1.29
N GLN A 495 -12.44 23.05 2.03
CA GLN A 495 -13.39 22.92 3.13
C GLN A 495 -13.25 24.07 4.12
N ARG A 496 -14.32 24.85 4.29
CA ARG A 496 -14.39 26.08 5.07
C ARG A 496 -13.47 27.21 4.58
N GLY A 497 -12.70 27.01 3.53
CA GLY A 497 -11.73 27.96 2.96
C GLY A 497 -12.35 29.06 2.10
N TYR A 498 -13.64 28.96 1.74
CA TYR A 498 -14.35 30.02 1.02
C TYR A 498 -14.82 31.13 1.97
N LEU A 499 -14.02 32.18 2.17
CA LEU A 499 -14.32 33.24 3.13
C LEU A 499 -14.92 34.47 2.44
N GLN A 500 -16.22 34.70 2.62
CA GLN A 500 -16.89 35.90 2.12
C GLN A 500 -16.61 37.10 3.03
N ARG A 501 -16.22 38.24 2.46
CA ARG A 501 -16.21 39.52 3.18
C ARG A 501 -17.62 40.10 3.25
N VAL A 502 -18.13 40.33 4.45
CA VAL A 502 -19.52 40.72 4.69
C VAL A 502 -19.73 42.22 4.94
N TRP A 503 -18.72 42.96 5.42
CA TRP A 503 -18.76 44.44 5.58
C TRP A 503 -17.39 45.10 5.55
#